data_AF-A0A8K0TEG8-F1
#
_entry.id   AF-A0A8K0TEG8-F1
#
_cell.length_a   1.000
_cell.length_b   1.000
_cell.length_c   1.000
_cell.angle_alpha   90.00
_cell.angle_beta   90.00
_cell.angle_gamma   90.00
#
_symmetry.space_group_name_H-M   'P 1'
#
loop_
_entity.id
_entity.type
_entity.pdbx_description
1 polymer ?
#
loop_
_entity_poly.entity_id
_entity_poly.type
_entity_poly.pdbx_seq_one_letter_code
_entity_poly.pdbx_strand_id
1 'polypeptide(L)'
;MTQSDLAALLDMGFEKARAELAVKKSGGLQGALEWLEVNQDKPLEELTAKAAEDEAEDDDIDAVKANIDALESGVAKSLVCNDCGKLFRNQDLASYHASKTDHTDFSESTEEIAPLTEQEKKEKLEMLREKLQQKRANQALKDKEENKLNEKIRQKATRESQDVKEELQRKEQIKEAAKKRQEKLDDQEAKRRIKAKIEADKEDRRRKAEEAKAAREGRAPAPGPVAAPSLPKMTANHAEARLRLQTSGGNIMKTFPADTTLFEVAQALQSEHSIEVTRFETTFPKKAFQGDVDFSKTLKEAGMVPSCAVIVK
;
A
#
# COMPACT_ATOMS: atom_id res chain seq x y z
N MET A 1 -29.53 -15.44 24.99
CA MET A 1 -28.76 -16.56 24.41
C MET A 1 -27.46 -15.99 23.92
N THR A 2 -26.32 -16.43 24.44
CA THR A 2 -25.00 -15.98 23.95
C THR A 2 -24.78 -16.61 22.58
N GLN A 3 -24.68 -15.78 21.54
CA GLN A 3 -24.40 -16.19 20.17
C GLN A 3 -23.03 -16.90 20.15
N SER A 4 -22.90 -18.02 19.45
CA SER A 4 -21.61 -18.71 19.34
C SER A 4 -20.62 -17.84 18.57
N ASP A 5 -19.33 -17.91 18.90
CA ASP A 5 -18.29 -17.11 18.26
C ASP A 5 -18.28 -17.29 16.74
N LEU A 6 -18.52 -18.52 16.27
CA LEU A 6 -18.70 -18.83 14.85
C LEU A 6 -19.92 -18.11 14.24
N ALA A 7 -21.05 -18.11 14.94
CA ALA A 7 -22.25 -17.43 14.46
C ALA A 7 -22.07 -15.90 14.43
N ALA A 8 -21.32 -15.33 15.37
CA ALA A 8 -20.96 -13.90 15.35
C ALA A 8 -20.06 -13.56 14.15
N LEU A 9 -19.07 -14.40 13.84
CA LEU A 9 -18.20 -14.21 12.67
C LEU A 9 -18.96 -14.35 11.33
N LEU A 10 -19.92 -15.27 11.24
CA LEU A 10 -20.78 -15.39 10.07
C LEU A 10 -21.68 -14.16 9.89
N ASP A 11 -22.21 -13.60 10.98
CA ASP A 11 -23.04 -12.39 10.96
C ASP A 11 -22.23 -11.14 10.55
N MET A 12 -20.93 -11.13 10.86
CA MET A 12 -19.98 -10.11 10.39
C MET A 12 -19.57 -10.28 8.91
N GLY A 13 -20.03 -11.34 8.24
CA GLY A 13 -19.79 -11.57 6.82
C GLY A 13 -18.50 -12.35 6.49
N PHE A 14 -17.88 -13.03 7.46
CA PHE A 14 -16.72 -13.87 7.18
C PHE A 14 -17.11 -15.21 6.56
N GLU A 15 -16.25 -15.73 5.68
CA GLU A 15 -16.45 -17.04 5.04
C GLU A 15 -16.42 -18.17 6.08
N LYS A 16 -17.39 -19.10 6.00
CA LYS A 16 -17.61 -20.15 7.00
C LYS A 16 -16.37 -21.00 7.29
N ALA A 17 -15.66 -21.44 6.25
CA ALA A 17 -14.47 -22.28 6.40
C ALA A 17 -13.32 -21.52 7.09
N ARG A 18 -13.19 -20.21 6.84
CA ARG A 18 -12.16 -19.37 7.45
C ARG A 18 -12.51 -19.03 8.90
N ALA A 19 -13.79 -18.77 9.19
CA ALA A 19 -14.29 -18.54 10.54
C ALA A 19 -14.14 -19.79 11.43
N GLU A 20 -14.41 -20.98 10.89
CA GLU A 20 -14.18 -22.26 11.59
C GLU A 20 -12.70 -22.46 11.92
N LEU A 21 -11.79 -22.17 10.98
CA LEU A 21 -10.35 -22.26 11.21
C LEU A 21 -9.88 -21.26 12.27
N ALA A 22 -10.38 -20.01 12.20
CA ALA A 22 -10.05 -18.96 13.15
C ALA A 22 -10.50 -19.31 14.58
N VAL A 23 -11.71 -19.84 14.74
CA VAL A 23 -12.24 -20.26 16.05
C VAL A 23 -11.46 -21.46 16.60
N LYS A 24 -11.11 -22.45 15.76
CA LYS A 24 -10.27 -23.59 16.18
C LYS A 24 -8.89 -23.15 16.66
N LYS A 25 -8.25 -22.19 15.99
CA LYS A 25 -6.87 -21.77 16.29
C LYS A 25 -6.77 -20.77 17.45
N SER A 26 -7.80 -19.96 17.68
CA SER A 26 -7.76 -18.89 18.69
C SER A 26 -8.57 -19.15 19.95
N GLY A 27 -9.53 -20.09 19.91
CA GLY A 27 -10.35 -20.47 21.07
C GLY A 27 -11.30 -19.39 21.60
N GLY A 28 -11.47 -18.26 20.91
CA GLY A 28 -12.41 -17.20 21.29
C GLY A 28 -12.59 -16.10 20.24
N LEU A 29 -13.72 -15.38 20.26
CA LEU A 29 -14.10 -14.38 19.26
C LEU A 29 -13.02 -13.31 18.98
N GLN A 30 -12.44 -12.71 20.03
CA GLN A 30 -11.45 -11.63 19.89
C GLN A 30 -10.19 -12.12 19.18
N GLY A 31 -9.71 -13.31 19.56
CA GLY A 31 -8.54 -13.93 18.93
C GLY A 31 -8.85 -14.41 17.51
N ALA A 32 -10.08 -14.82 17.23
CA ALA A 32 -10.50 -15.22 15.90
C ALA A 32 -10.51 -14.01 14.95
N LEU A 33 -10.96 -12.84 15.42
CA LEU A 33 -10.93 -11.59 14.65
C LEU A 33 -9.50 -11.13 14.34
N GLU A 34 -8.60 -11.14 15.33
CA GLU A 34 -7.19 -10.78 15.13
C GLU A 34 -6.50 -11.76 14.16
N TRP A 35 -6.81 -13.06 14.28
CA TRP A 35 -6.30 -14.07 13.36
C TRP A 35 -6.83 -13.89 11.93
N LEU A 36 -8.11 -13.52 11.77
CA LEU A 36 -8.72 -13.25 10.47
C LEU A 36 -8.15 -11.98 9.82
N GLU A 37 -7.84 -10.95 10.60
CA GLU A 37 -7.22 -9.70 10.13
C GLU A 37 -5.80 -9.98 9.60
N VAL A 38 -4.99 -10.72 10.35
CA VAL A 38 -3.61 -11.06 9.95
C VAL A 38 -3.56 -12.01 8.75
N ASN A 39 -4.59 -12.82 8.55
CA ASN A 39 -4.65 -13.82 7.48
C ASN A 39 -5.64 -13.47 6.35
N GLN A 40 -6.08 -12.20 6.28
CA GLN A 40 -7.10 -11.77 5.32
C GLN A 40 -6.66 -12.00 3.87
N ASP A 41 -5.38 -11.77 3.58
CA ASP A 41 -4.79 -11.83 2.23
C ASP A 41 -4.33 -13.23 1.81
N LYS A 42 -4.35 -14.22 2.70
CA LYS A 42 -3.85 -15.57 2.40
C LYS A 42 -4.96 -16.46 1.85
N PRO A 43 -4.77 -17.15 0.73
CA PRO A 43 -5.79 -18.04 0.19
C PRO A 43 -6.16 -19.13 1.21
N LEU A 44 -7.44 -19.50 1.25
CA LEU A 44 -7.98 -20.42 2.24
C LEU A 44 -7.26 -21.79 2.20
N GLU A 45 -6.84 -22.22 1.01
CA GLU A 45 -6.05 -23.44 0.79
C GLU A 45 -4.69 -23.41 1.49
N GLU A 46 -3.99 -22.27 1.49
CA GLU A 46 -2.70 -22.11 2.19
C GLU A 46 -2.89 -22.08 3.71
N LEU A 47 -4.01 -21.51 4.17
CA LEU A 47 -4.36 -21.50 5.59
C LEU A 47 -4.73 -22.89 6.10
N THR A 48 -5.47 -23.66 5.32
CA THR A 48 -5.78 -25.07 5.63
C THR A 48 -4.54 -25.95 5.53
N ALA A 49 -3.63 -25.71 4.58
CA ALA A 49 -2.38 -26.43 4.46
C ALA A 49 -1.46 -26.15 5.65
N LYS A 50 -1.29 -24.87 6.05
CA LYS A 50 -0.54 -24.52 7.26
C LYS A 50 -1.17 -25.04 8.53
N ALA A 51 -2.49 -25.04 8.64
CA ALA A 51 -3.17 -25.64 9.79
C ALA A 51 -2.98 -27.17 9.83
N ALA A 52 -2.97 -27.85 8.68
CA ALA A 52 -2.69 -29.27 8.58
C ALA A 52 -1.21 -29.60 8.84
N GLU A 53 -0.27 -28.72 8.47
CA GLU A 53 1.16 -28.85 8.78
C GLU A 53 1.42 -28.64 10.29
N ASP A 54 0.80 -27.62 10.89
CA ASP A 54 0.88 -27.36 12.34
C ASP A 54 0.27 -28.53 13.15
N GLU A 55 -0.88 -29.07 12.74
CA GLU A 55 -1.48 -30.26 13.37
C GLU A 55 -0.63 -31.53 13.15
N ALA A 56 -0.02 -31.71 11.98
CA ALA A 56 0.84 -32.86 11.70
C ALA A 56 2.14 -32.87 12.52
N GLU A 57 2.73 -31.70 12.82
CA GLU A 57 3.94 -31.61 13.65
C GLU A 57 3.69 -31.95 15.13
N ASP A 58 2.51 -31.61 15.65
CA ASP A 58 2.04 -31.97 17.01
C ASP A 58 1.57 -33.43 17.08
N ASP A 59 0.85 -33.92 16.07
CA ASP A 59 0.43 -35.32 15.95
C ASP A 59 1.64 -36.27 15.87
N ASP A 60 2.74 -35.89 15.24
CA ASP A 60 3.96 -36.71 15.19
C ASP A 60 4.61 -36.93 16.57
N ILE A 61 4.42 -36.01 17.52
CA ILE A 61 5.00 -36.15 18.87
C ILE A 61 4.08 -36.99 19.76
N ASP A 62 2.77 -36.79 19.64
CA ASP A 62 1.78 -37.54 20.42
C ASP A 62 1.53 -38.95 19.87
N ALA A 63 1.64 -39.16 18.55
CA ALA A 63 1.67 -40.49 17.94
C ALA A 63 2.92 -41.29 18.33
N VAL A 64 4.09 -40.65 18.49
CA VAL A 64 5.30 -41.35 18.96
C VAL A 64 5.17 -41.72 20.45
N LYS A 65 4.57 -40.87 21.30
CA LYS A 65 4.26 -41.23 22.69
C LYS A 65 3.23 -42.37 22.77
N ALA A 66 2.14 -42.29 22.00
CA ALA A 66 1.13 -43.34 21.94
C ALA A 66 1.71 -44.68 21.44
N ASN A 67 2.64 -44.66 20.49
CA ASN A 67 3.35 -45.86 20.03
C ASN A 67 4.30 -46.44 21.08
N ILE A 68 4.90 -45.63 21.95
CA ILE A 68 5.71 -46.09 23.09
C ILE A 68 4.81 -46.74 24.16
N ASP A 69 3.68 -46.11 24.49
CA ASP A 69 2.70 -46.63 25.47
C ASP A 69 2.01 -47.92 24.99
N ALA A 70 1.75 -48.03 23.68
CA ALA A 70 1.23 -49.24 23.05
C ALA A 70 2.27 -50.38 23.00
N LEU A 71 3.58 -50.07 22.96
CA LEU A 71 4.64 -51.08 23.02
C LEU A 71 4.84 -51.62 24.44
N GLU A 72 4.64 -50.79 25.46
CA GLU A 72 4.79 -51.14 26.88
C GLU A 72 3.59 -51.91 27.46
N SER A 73 2.38 -51.71 26.91
CA SER A 73 1.13 -52.29 27.47
C SER A 73 0.81 -53.73 27.07
N GLY A 74 1.50 -54.33 26.09
CA GLY A 74 1.56 -55.80 25.92
C GLY A 74 0.25 -56.56 25.62
N VAL A 75 -0.87 -55.91 25.28
CA VAL A 75 -2.14 -56.62 24.98
C VAL A 75 -2.28 -56.88 23.48
N ALA A 76 -2.00 -58.11 23.05
CA ALA A 76 -2.13 -58.54 21.66
C ALA A 76 -3.56 -59.03 21.36
N LYS A 77 -4.31 -58.25 20.58
CA LYS A 77 -5.42 -58.75 19.74
C LYS A 77 -4.98 -58.58 18.29
N SER A 78 -4.48 -59.65 17.66
CA SER A 78 -4.09 -59.60 16.24
C SER A 78 -5.34 -59.64 15.35
N LEU A 79 -5.39 -58.72 14.37
CA LEU A 79 -6.45 -58.64 13.35
C LEU A 79 -5.87 -59.04 11.99
N VAL A 80 -6.60 -59.81 11.20
CA VAL A 80 -6.20 -60.24 9.85
C VAL A 80 -7.16 -59.66 8.84
N CYS A 81 -6.63 -59.03 7.80
CA CYS A 81 -7.41 -58.61 6.65
C CYS A 81 -7.75 -59.82 5.78
N ASN A 82 -9.03 -60.13 5.60
CA ASN A 82 -9.48 -61.27 4.79
C ASN A 82 -9.28 -61.03 3.28
N ASP A 83 -9.26 -59.77 2.85
CA ASP A 83 -9.07 -59.39 1.44
C ASP A 83 -7.63 -59.62 0.96
N CYS A 84 -6.67 -59.56 1.89
CA CYS A 84 -5.25 -59.45 1.58
C CYS A 84 -4.34 -60.35 2.41
N GLY A 85 -4.89 -61.06 3.40
CA GLY A 85 -4.19 -62.02 4.25
C GLY A 85 -3.12 -61.42 5.17
N LYS A 86 -3.06 -60.09 5.30
CA LYS A 86 -2.06 -59.41 6.16
C LYS A 86 -2.50 -59.43 7.62
N LEU A 87 -1.60 -59.86 8.50
CA LEU A 87 -1.80 -59.80 9.95
C LEU A 87 -1.32 -58.47 10.52
N PHE A 88 -2.14 -57.87 11.38
CA PHE A 88 -1.88 -56.61 12.07
C PHE A 88 -1.79 -56.85 13.57
N ARG A 89 -0.82 -56.20 14.20
CA ARG A 89 -0.53 -56.39 15.62
C ARG A 89 -1.49 -55.62 16.54
N ASN A 90 -1.95 -54.45 16.10
CA ASN A 90 -2.83 -53.54 16.84
C ASN A 90 -3.96 -53.04 15.93
N GLN A 91 -5.06 -52.59 16.53
CA GLN A 91 -6.22 -52.01 15.84
C GLN A 91 -5.85 -50.76 15.02
N ASP A 92 -4.91 -49.94 15.50
CA ASP A 92 -4.48 -48.71 14.80
C ASP A 92 -3.73 -48.98 13.49
N LEU A 93 -3.00 -50.11 13.43
CA LEU A 93 -2.35 -50.55 12.20
C LEU A 93 -3.35 -51.14 11.21
N ALA A 94 -4.42 -51.79 11.71
CA ALA A 94 -5.52 -52.27 10.89
C ALA A 94 -6.34 -51.10 10.32
N SER A 95 -6.59 -50.04 11.10
CA SER A 95 -7.26 -48.83 10.60
C SER A 95 -6.41 -48.07 9.59
N TYR A 96 -5.09 -47.96 9.80
CA TYR A 96 -4.18 -47.38 8.80
C TYR A 96 -4.14 -48.20 7.51
N HIS A 97 -4.22 -49.52 7.62
CA HIS A 97 -4.32 -50.39 6.44
C HIS A 97 -5.66 -50.19 5.72
N ALA A 98 -6.76 -50.12 6.47
CA ALA A 98 -8.09 -49.82 5.93
C ALA A 98 -8.11 -48.48 5.19
N SER A 99 -7.53 -47.42 5.76
CA SER A 99 -7.51 -46.09 5.12
C SER A 99 -6.60 -46.01 3.89
N LYS A 100 -5.61 -46.90 3.77
CA LYS A 100 -4.63 -46.86 2.68
C LYS A 100 -4.95 -47.83 1.55
N THR A 101 -5.67 -48.91 1.84
CA THR A 101 -5.97 -49.98 0.88
C THR A 101 -7.45 -50.27 0.72
N ASP A 102 -8.32 -49.54 1.43
CA ASP A 102 -9.78 -49.68 1.43
C ASP A 102 -10.29 -51.09 1.77
N HIS A 103 -9.45 -51.93 2.39
CA HIS A 103 -9.86 -53.24 2.91
C HIS A 103 -10.57 -53.06 4.26
N THR A 104 -11.78 -53.61 4.38
CA THR A 104 -12.65 -53.39 5.55
C THR A 104 -12.99 -54.68 6.30
N ASP A 105 -12.72 -55.85 5.70
CA ASP A 105 -12.99 -57.13 6.32
C ASP A 105 -11.79 -57.62 7.15
N PHE A 106 -11.87 -57.41 8.47
CA PHE A 106 -10.88 -57.91 9.42
C PHE A 106 -11.46 -59.01 10.33
N SER A 107 -10.77 -60.15 10.42
CA SER A 107 -11.07 -61.22 11.38
C SER A 107 -10.06 -61.23 12.53
N GLU A 108 -10.53 -61.45 13.76
CA GLU A 108 -9.66 -61.71 14.92
C GLU A 108 -9.04 -63.11 14.78
N SER A 109 -7.73 -63.18 14.49
CA SER A 109 -7.00 -64.45 14.45
C SER A 109 -6.28 -64.70 15.77
N THR A 110 -6.33 -65.92 16.29
CA THR A 110 -5.60 -66.35 17.49
C THR A 110 -4.13 -66.70 17.21
N GLU A 111 -3.58 -66.32 16.06
CA GLU A 111 -2.17 -66.55 15.76
C GLU A 111 -1.31 -65.50 16.45
N GLU A 112 -0.61 -65.96 17.48
CA GLU A 112 0.40 -65.22 18.22
C GLU A 112 1.57 -64.89 17.28
N ILE A 113 1.55 -63.70 16.68
CA ILE A 113 2.74 -63.15 16.02
C ILE A 113 3.82 -63.09 17.11
N ALA A 114 4.88 -63.90 16.95
CA ALA A 114 5.98 -63.99 17.89
C ALA A 114 6.35 -62.57 18.36
N PRO A 115 6.19 -62.27 19.67
CA PRO A 115 6.47 -60.93 20.16
C PRO A 115 7.91 -60.63 19.81
N LEU A 116 8.12 -59.50 19.14
CA LEU A 116 9.43 -58.91 18.89
C LEU A 116 10.30 -59.16 20.14
N THR A 117 11.46 -59.79 19.98
CA THR A 117 12.29 -60.22 21.12
C THR A 117 12.48 -59.03 22.07
N GLU A 118 12.54 -59.28 23.38
CA GLU A 118 12.62 -58.19 24.37
C GLU A 118 13.79 -57.23 24.11
N GLN A 119 14.82 -57.70 23.39
CA GLN A 119 15.97 -56.93 22.93
C GLN A 119 15.59 -55.95 21.80
N GLU A 120 14.92 -56.41 20.75
CA GLU A 120 14.50 -55.55 19.62
C GLU A 120 13.46 -54.49 20.03
N LYS A 121 12.63 -54.79 21.05
CA LYS A 121 11.70 -53.78 21.61
C LYS A 121 12.44 -52.69 22.36
N LYS A 122 13.45 -53.05 23.15
CA LYS A 122 14.29 -52.08 23.89
C LYS A 122 15.06 -51.19 22.91
N GLU A 123 15.68 -51.77 21.89
CA GLU A 123 16.40 -51.03 20.85
C GLU A 123 15.49 -50.06 20.09
N LYS A 124 14.26 -50.48 19.73
CA LYS A 124 13.30 -49.58 19.08
C LYS A 124 12.82 -48.45 20.00
N LEU A 125 12.61 -48.73 21.29
CA LEU A 125 12.25 -47.69 22.26
C LEU A 125 13.39 -46.71 22.49
N GLU A 126 14.64 -47.19 22.54
CA GLU A 126 15.83 -46.36 22.64
C GLU A 126 16.00 -45.48 21.41
N MET A 127 15.88 -46.04 20.19
CA MET A 127 15.91 -45.25 18.96
C MET A 127 14.79 -44.19 18.89
N LEU A 128 13.57 -44.52 19.34
CA LEU A 128 12.47 -43.56 19.39
C LEU A 128 12.71 -42.45 20.43
N ARG A 129 13.26 -42.80 21.60
CA ARG A 129 13.64 -41.83 22.64
C ARG A 129 14.78 -40.92 22.17
N GLU A 130 15.79 -41.47 21.50
CA GLU A 130 16.87 -40.70 20.90
C GLU A 130 16.36 -39.76 19.80
N LYS A 131 15.46 -40.23 18.93
CA LYS A 131 14.85 -39.39 17.88
C LYS A 131 14.01 -38.25 18.47
N LEU A 132 13.26 -38.49 19.55
CA LEU A 132 12.54 -37.43 20.27
C LEU A 132 13.49 -36.44 20.94
N GLN A 133 14.58 -36.91 21.55
CA GLN A 133 15.59 -36.05 22.14
C GLN A 133 16.28 -35.19 21.07
N GLN A 134 16.59 -35.75 19.90
CA GLN A 134 17.13 -35.01 18.76
C GLN A 134 16.14 -33.97 18.23
N LYS A 135 14.84 -34.31 18.07
CA LYS A 135 13.80 -33.35 17.67
C LYS A 135 13.70 -32.18 18.66
N ARG A 136 13.67 -32.48 19.97
CA ARG A 136 13.66 -31.47 21.04
C ARG A 136 14.92 -30.60 21.06
N ALA A 137 16.10 -31.19 20.85
CA ALA A 137 17.36 -30.45 20.80
C ALA A 137 17.40 -29.51 19.60
N ASN A 138 16.96 -29.97 18.42
CA ASN A 138 16.88 -29.14 17.21
C ASN A 138 15.87 -28.00 17.36
N GLN A 139 14.71 -28.27 17.96
CA GLN A 139 13.71 -27.23 18.25
C GLN A 139 14.26 -26.19 19.23
N ALA A 140 14.91 -26.62 20.31
CA ALA A 140 15.53 -25.70 21.27
C ALA A 140 16.66 -24.84 20.65
N LEU A 141 17.33 -25.31 19.59
CA LEU A 141 18.30 -24.50 18.84
C LEU A 141 17.61 -23.47 17.95
N LYS A 142 16.57 -23.86 17.21
CA LYS A 142 15.75 -22.95 16.40
C LYS A 142 15.12 -21.85 17.26
N ASP A 143 14.50 -22.22 18.38
CA ASP A 143 13.89 -21.26 19.30
C ASP A 143 14.92 -20.26 19.85
N LYS A 144 16.16 -20.70 20.11
CA LYS A 144 17.24 -19.79 20.53
C LYS A 144 17.66 -18.83 19.43
N GLU A 145 17.68 -19.27 18.18
CA GLU A 145 18.00 -18.41 17.03
C GLU A 145 16.88 -17.41 16.76
N GLU A 146 15.63 -17.85 16.77
CA GLU A 146 14.45 -17.00 16.62
C GLU A 146 14.37 -15.95 17.73
N ASN A 147 14.61 -16.34 18.99
CA ASN A 147 14.66 -15.40 20.10
C ASN A 147 15.76 -14.33 19.93
N LYS A 148 16.95 -14.71 19.44
CA LYS A 148 18.03 -13.75 19.14
C LYS A 148 17.66 -12.83 17.98
N LEU A 149 16.96 -13.32 16.96
CA LEU A 149 16.49 -12.51 15.83
C LEU A 149 15.40 -11.53 16.29
N ASN A 150 14.44 -11.99 17.08
CA ASN A 150 13.39 -11.15 17.67
C ASN A 150 13.97 -10.06 18.57
N GLU A 151 14.97 -10.39 19.41
CA GLU A 151 15.67 -9.39 20.21
C GLU A 151 16.37 -8.34 19.33
N LYS A 152 17.07 -8.77 18.27
CA LYS A 152 17.70 -7.85 17.31
C LYS A 152 16.67 -6.96 16.60
N ILE A 153 15.50 -7.48 16.24
CA ILE A 153 14.42 -6.70 15.65
C ILE A 153 13.93 -5.64 16.63
N ARG A 154 13.74 -5.97 17.91
CA ARG A 154 13.32 -4.99 18.94
C ARG A 154 14.37 -3.89 19.14
N GLN A 155 15.66 -4.25 19.17
CA GLN A 155 16.75 -3.29 19.27
C GLN A 155 16.82 -2.37 18.05
N LYS A 156 16.70 -2.94 16.83
CA LYS A 156 16.67 -2.16 15.57
C LYS A 156 15.47 -1.23 15.52
N ALA A 157 14.26 -1.70 15.83
CA ALA A 157 13.05 -0.88 15.83
C ALA A 157 13.17 0.28 16.83
N THR A 158 13.75 0.05 18.01
CA THR A 158 14.00 1.12 18.99
C THR A 158 15.00 2.14 18.46
N ARG A 159 16.10 1.68 17.86
CA ARG A 159 17.12 2.56 17.26
C ARG A 159 16.55 3.37 16.09
N GLU A 160 15.84 2.73 15.17
CA GLU A 160 15.19 3.40 14.03
C GLU A 160 14.17 4.44 14.50
N SER A 161 13.42 4.16 15.56
CA SER A 161 12.48 5.16 16.13
C SER A 161 13.20 6.39 16.70
N GLN A 162 14.39 6.20 17.29
CA GLN A 162 15.22 7.30 17.78
C GLN A 162 15.84 8.08 16.63
N ASP A 163 16.40 7.37 15.64
CA ASP A 163 17.01 7.97 14.45
C ASP A 163 15.97 8.80 13.66
N VAL A 164 14.75 8.29 13.46
CA VAL A 164 13.65 9.02 12.81
C VAL A 164 13.28 10.30 13.59
N LYS A 165 13.25 10.23 14.93
CA LYS A 165 12.96 11.40 15.77
C LYS A 165 14.07 12.44 15.68
N GLU A 166 15.34 12.03 15.72
CA GLU A 166 16.47 12.94 15.55
C GLU A 166 16.48 13.58 14.15
N GLU A 167 16.20 12.81 13.10
CA GLU A 167 16.11 13.33 11.74
C GLU A 167 14.99 14.35 11.59
N LEU A 168 13.81 14.08 12.18
CA LEU A 168 12.69 15.02 12.17
C LEU A 168 13.10 16.34 12.83
N GLN A 169 13.72 16.27 14.02
CA GLN A 169 14.19 17.45 14.75
C GLN A 169 15.26 18.21 13.95
N ARG A 170 16.22 17.53 13.32
CA ARG A 170 17.23 18.16 12.46
C ARG A 170 16.58 18.83 11.24
N LYS A 171 15.62 18.17 10.59
CA LYS A 171 14.88 18.73 9.44
C LYS A 171 14.08 19.97 9.86
N GLU A 172 13.47 19.97 11.04
CA GLU A 172 12.76 21.13 11.58
C GLU A 172 13.70 22.30 11.86
N GLN A 173 14.85 22.06 12.50
CA GLN A 173 15.86 23.10 12.75
C GLN A 173 16.42 23.69 11.45
N ILE A 174 16.68 22.86 10.43
CA ILE A 174 17.13 23.32 9.12
C ILE A 174 16.04 24.16 8.44
N LYS A 175 14.78 23.72 8.48
CA LYS A 175 13.65 24.48 7.92
C LYS A 175 13.44 25.82 8.63
N GLU A 176 13.54 25.86 9.95
CA GLU A 176 13.43 27.10 10.72
C GLU A 176 14.59 28.06 10.39
N ALA A 177 15.82 27.56 10.33
CA ALA A 177 16.98 28.35 9.93
C ALA A 177 16.86 28.88 8.49
N ALA A 178 16.35 28.07 7.56
CA ALA A 178 16.12 28.47 6.17
C ALA A 178 15.01 29.52 6.08
N LYS A 179 13.89 29.34 6.78
CA LYS A 179 12.80 30.31 6.83
C LYS A 179 13.27 31.65 7.40
N LYS A 180 14.06 31.63 8.48
CA LYS A 180 14.64 32.85 9.06
C LYS A 180 15.63 33.55 8.12
N ARG A 181 16.36 32.80 7.28
CA ARG A 181 17.21 33.40 6.23
C ARG A 181 16.37 34.03 5.13
N GLN A 182 15.30 33.35 4.70
CA GLN A 182 14.38 33.85 3.68
C GLN A 182 13.65 35.11 4.15
N GLU A 183 13.09 35.12 5.36
CA GLU A 183 12.45 36.30 5.95
C GLU A 183 13.42 37.51 6.02
N LYS A 184 14.69 37.28 6.37
CA LYS A 184 15.72 38.33 6.34
C LYS A 184 16.03 38.86 4.94
N LEU A 185 15.96 38.01 3.91
CA LEU A 185 16.18 38.42 2.52
C LEU A 185 14.96 39.18 1.99
N ASP A 186 13.76 38.68 2.26
CA ASP A 186 12.50 39.32 1.87
C ASP A 186 12.35 40.70 2.53
N ASP A 187 12.74 40.84 3.81
CA ASP A 187 12.78 42.13 4.51
C ASP A 187 13.79 43.10 3.87
N GLN A 188 14.95 42.60 3.44
CA GLN A 188 15.95 43.41 2.75
C GLN A 188 15.45 43.84 1.37
N GLU A 189 14.80 42.95 0.63
CA GLU A 189 14.19 43.26 -0.66
C GLU A 189 13.03 44.24 -0.51
N ALA A 190 12.17 44.07 0.49
CA ALA A 190 11.07 45.00 0.78
C ALA A 190 11.63 46.40 1.08
N LYS A 191 12.68 46.49 1.91
CA LYS A 191 13.37 47.76 2.18
C LYS A 191 14.00 48.34 0.90
N ARG A 192 14.61 47.52 0.05
CA ARG A 192 15.16 47.97 -1.25
C ARG A 192 14.07 48.48 -2.20
N ARG A 193 12.93 47.79 -2.28
CA ARG A 193 11.78 48.20 -3.10
C ARG A 193 11.17 49.52 -2.61
N ILE A 194 11.05 49.70 -1.29
CA ILE A 194 10.57 50.95 -0.71
C ILE A 194 11.55 52.09 -0.99
N LYS A 195 12.86 51.86 -0.80
CA LYS A 195 13.90 52.84 -1.12
C LYS A 195 13.87 53.24 -2.60
N ALA A 196 13.76 52.27 -3.51
CA ALA A 196 13.66 52.53 -4.95
C ALA A 196 12.41 53.35 -5.31
N LYS A 197 11.26 53.10 -4.66
CA LYS A 197 10.05 53.91 -4.85
C LYS A 197 10.22 55.34 -4.34
N ILE A 198 10.87 55.53 -3.20
CA ILE A 198 11.17 56.86 -2.64
C ILE A 198 12.14 57.62 -3.55
N GLU A 199 13.15 56.94 -4.09
CA GLU A 199 14.10 57.52 -5.03
C GLU A 199 13.40 57.93 -6.33
N ALA A 200 12.64 57.03 -6.96
CA ALA A 200 11.87 57.35 -8.16
C ALA A 200 10.91 58.54 -7.95
N ASP A 201 10.17 58.58 -6.83
CA ASP A 201 9.28 59.72 -6.51
C ASP A 201 10.07 61.02 -6.28
N LYS A 202 11.26 60.95 -5.67
CA LYS A 202 12.14 62.11 -5.49
C LYS A 202 12.71 62.61 -6.82
N GLU A 203 13.08 61.69 -7.71
CA GLU A 203 13.57 62.03 -9.05
C GLU A 203 12.46 62.60 -9.93
N ASP A 204 11.25 62.04 -9.88
CA ASP A 204 10.10 62.58 -10.59
C ASP A 204 9.72 63.98 -10.06
N ARG A 205 9.80 64.22 -8.75
CA ARG A 205 9.61 65.56 -8.18
C ARG A 205 10.71 66.54 -8.62
N ARG A 206 11.97 66.10 -8.64
CA ARG A 206 13.09 66.90 -9.16
C ARG A 206 12.87 67.24 -10.64
N ARG A 207 12.54 66.24 -11.48
CA ARG A 207 12.29 66.43 -12.91
C ARG A 207 11.14 67.42 -13.15
N LYS A 208 10.00 67.26 -12.45
CA LYS A 208 8.88 68.21 -12.56
C LYS A 208 9.22 69.62 -12.10
N ALA A 209 10.04 69.77 -11.05
CA ALA A 209 10.50 71.07 -10.59
C ALA A 209 11.46 71.74 -11.59
N GLU A 210 12.37 70.96 -12.20
CA GLU A 210 13.26 71.41 -13.27
C GLU A 210 12.49 71.78 -14.54
N GLU A 211 11.51 70.97 -14.96
CA GLU A 211 10.61 71.27 -16.07
C GLU A 211 9.81 72.56 -15.83
N ALA A 212 9.25 72.74 -14.63
CA ALA A 212 8.52 73.95 -14.27
C ALA A 212 9.42 75.20 -14.20
N LYS A 213 10.67 75.05 -13.72
CA LYS A 213 11.66 76.13 -13.71
C LYS A 213 12.09 76.51 -15.13
N ALA A 214 12.36 75.51 -15.98
CA ALA A 214 12.69 75.73 -17.39
C ALA A 214 11.55 76.42 -18.16
N ALA A 215 10.29 76.02 -17.89
CA ALA A 215 9.10 76.67 -18.45
C ALA A 215 8.95 78.13 -17.98
N ARG A 216 9.32 78.43 -16.73
CA ARG A 216 9.26 79.80 -16.17
C ARG A 216 10.38 80.71 -16.67
N GLU A 217 11.56 80.18 -16.94
CA GLU A 217 12.71 80.92 -17.48
C GLU A 217 12.64 81.10 -19.02
N GLY A 218 11.53 80.72 -19.66
CA GLY A 218 11.32 80.92 -21.11
C GLY A 218 12.29 80.12 -21.98
N ARG A 219 12.99 79.13 -21.42
CA ARG A 219 13.83 78.22 -22.18
C ARG A 219 12.91 77.23 -22.90
N ALA A 220 12.76 77.43 -24.21
CA ALA A 220 12.03 76.51 -25.08
C ALA A 220 12.49 75.05 -24.81
N PRO A 221 11.56 74.09 -24.69
CA PRO A 221 11.94 72.71 -24.46
C PRO A 221 12.82 72.26 -25.63
N ALA A 222 14.04 71.82 -25.32
CA ALA A 222 14.83 71.09 -26.29
C ALA A 222 14.00 69.88 -26.77
N PRO A 223 14.10 69.49 -28.06
CA PRO A 223 13.38 68.33 -28.56
C PRO A 223 13.78 67.12 -27.71
N GLY A 224 12.82 66.60 -26.96
CA GLY A 224 13.03 65.43 -26.12
C GLY A 224 13.45 64.24 -26.98
N PRO A 225 14.20 63.28 -26.41
CA PRO A 225 14.49 62.04 -27.10
C PRO A 225 13.17 61.34 -27.42
N VAL A 226 13.13 60.79 -28.63
CA VAL A 226 12.05 59.96 -29.17
C VAL A 226 11.42 59.08 -28.10
N ALA A 227 10.10 59.18 -28.00
CA ALA A 227 9.28 58.33 -27.17
C ALA A 227 9.65 56.86 -27.37
N ALA A 228 10.02 56.19 -26.28
CA ALA A 228 10.02 54.73 -26.25
C ALA A 228 8.63 54.24 -26.69
N PRO A 229 8.54 53.15 -27.48
CA PRO A 229 7.28 52.68 -28.01
C PRO A 229 6.35 52.39 -26.84
N SER A 230 5.25 53.14 -26.77
CA SER A 230 4.11 52.76 -25.94
C SER A 230 3.75 51.34 -26.31
N LEU A 231 3.79 50.43 -25.32
CA LEU A 231 3.26 49.08 -25.46
C LEU A 231 1.90 49.20 -26.17
N PRO A 232 1.72 48.55 -27.34
CA PRO A 232 0.48 48.66 -28.06
C PRO A 232 -0.63 48.20 -27.12
N LYS A 233 -1.65 49.04 -26.97
CA LYS A 233 -2.90 48.67 -26.32
C LYS A 233 -3.37 47.42 -27.04
N MET A 234 -3.20 46.25 -26.42
CA MET A 234 -3.51 44.97 -27.02
C MET A 234 -4.99 45.00 -27.42
N THR A 235 -5.26 45.22 -28.70
CA THR A 235 -6.57 44.94 -29.27
C THR A 235 -6.74 43.44 -29.08
N ALA A 236 -7.77 43.04 -28.32
CA ALA A 236 -8.08 41.64 -28.11
C ALA A 236 -8.26 40.99 -29.48
N ASN A 237 -7.33 40.11 -29.87
CA ASN A 237 -7.45 39.37 -31.10
C ASN A 237 -8.53 38.31 -30.87
N HIS A 238 -9.70 38.50 -31.49
CA HIS A 238 -10.84 37.59 -31.38
C HIS A 238 -10.80 36.45 -32.41
N ALA A 239 -9.76 36.39 -33.26
CA ALA A 239 -9.58 35.32 -34.24
C ALA A 239 -8.88 34.07 -33.65
N GLU A 240 -8.16 34.23 -32.54
CA GLU A 240 -7.39 33.17 -31.89
C GLU A 240 -7.76 33.09 -30.40
N ALA A 241 -7.76 31.88 -29.85
CA ALA A 241 -7.97 31.58 -28.45
C ALA A 241 -6.69 31.03 -27.83
N ARG A 242 -6.15 31.74 -26.82
CA ARG A 242 -5.04 31.25 -26.01
C ARG A 242 -5.57 30.47 -24.81
N LEU A 243 -5.44 29.16 -24.85
CA LEU A 243 -5.89 28.25 -23.80
C LEU A 243 -4.76 27.89 -22.85
N ARG A 244 -5.02 28.03 -21.55
CA ARG A 244 -4.23 27.42 -20.48
C ARG A 244 -4.97 26.18 -19.99
N LEU A 245 -4.49 25.01 -20.41
CA LEU A 245 -5.05 23.70 -20.12
C LEU A 245 -4.37 23.16 -18.86
N GLN A 246 -5.11 23.02 -17.77
CA GLN A 246 -4.61 22.43 -16.52
C GLN A 246 -4.92 20.93 -16.54
N THR A 247 -3.90 20.10 -16.75
CA THR A 247 -4.01 18.64 -16.76
C THR A 247 -3.41 18.06 -15.47
N SER A 248 -3.54 16.74 -15.27
CA SER A 248 -2.90 16.01 -14.16
C SER A 248 -1.37 16.12 -14.17
N GLY A 249 -0.76 16.26 -15.36
CA GLY A 249 0.68 16.37 -15.57
C GLY A 249 1.25 17.80 -15.52
N GLY A 250 0.40 18.83 -15.33
CA GLY A 250 0.84 20.22 -15.26
C GLY A 250 -0.03 21.17 -16.10
N ASN A 251 0.51 22.36 -16.39
CA ASN A 251 -0.20 23.35 -17.20
C ASN A 251 0.38 23.40 -18.62
N ILE A 252 -0.47 23.19 -19.61
CA ILE A 252 -0.13 23.28 -21.03
C ILE A 252 -0.72 24.59 -21.59
N MET A 253 0.08 25.36 -22.32
CA MET A 253 -0.37 26.58 -23.00
C MET A 253 -0.37 26.36 -24.51
N LYS A 254 -1.53 26.50 -25.14
CA LYS A 254 -1.72 26.35 -26.59
C LYS A 254 -2.59 27.47 -27.14
N THR A 255 -2.35 27.83 -28.39
CA THR A 255 -3.16 28.81 -29.12
C THR A 255 -3.84 28.08 -30.26
N PHE A 256 -5.16 28.21 -30.34
CA PHE A 256 -5.96 27.61 -31.40
C PHE A 256 -6.81 28.69 -32.10
N PRO A 257 -7.15 28.52 -33.39
CA PRO A 257 -8.12 29.37 -34.06
C PRO A 257 -9.50 29.35 -33.36
N ALA A 258 -10.24 30.47 -33.41
CA ALA A 258 -11.53 30.62 -32.72
C ALA A 258 -12.60 29.60 -33.17
N ASP A 259 -12.49 29.10 -34.40
CA ASP A 259 -13.45 28.16 -35.01
C ASP A 259 -13.10 26.68 -34.75
N THR A 260 -11.99 26.40 -34.05
CA THR A 260 -11.66 25.03 -33.64
C THR A 260 -12.66 24.49 -32.63
N THR A 261 -12.96 23.20 -32.74
CA THR A 261 -13.91 22.53 -31.84
C THR A 261 -13.21 22.03 -30.58
N LEU A 262 -13.96 21.88 -29.49
CA LEU A 262 -13.43 21.26 -28.27
C LEU A 262 -12.94 19.82 -28.49
N PHE A 263 -13.53 19.11 -29.46
CA PHE A 263 -13.07 17.79 -29.92
C PHE A 263 -11.65 17.83 -30.50
N GLU A 264 -11.35 18.77 -31.40
CA GLU A 264 -10.02 18.93 -31.98
C GLU A 264 -8.97 19.28 -30.91
N VAL A 265 -9.36 20.08 -29.91
CA VAL A 265 -8.49 20.39 -28.76
C VAL A 265 -8.21 19.14 -27.93
N ALA A 266 -9.22 18.30 -27.70
CA ALA A 266 -9.05 17.01 -27.01
C ALA A 266 -8.13 16.06 -27.80
N GLN A 267 -8.31 15.97 -29.12
CA GLN A 267 -7.45 15.16 -29.99
C GLN A 267 -6.00 15.67 -30.00
N ALA A 268 -5.79 16.99 -30.04
CA ALA A 268 -4.47 17.59 -29.97
C ALA A 268 -3.77 17.21 -28.65
N LEU A 269 -4.47 17.28 -27.52
CA LEU A 269 -3.95 16.86 -26.22
C LEU A 269 -3.64 15.35 -26.15
N GLN A 270 -4.49 14.51 -26.73
CA GLN A 270 -4.25 13.08 -26.80
C GLN A 270 -3.02 12.76 -27.65
N SER A 271 -2.86 13.41 -28.80
CA SER A 271 -1.75 13.16 -29.72
C SER A 271 -0.39 13.63 -29.18
N GLU A 272 -0.33 14.79 -28.51
CA GLU A 272 0.93 15.37 -28.06
C GLU A 272 1.32 14.93 -26.64
N HIS A 273 0.34 14.71 -25.77
CA HIS A 273 0.58 14.47 -24.35
C HIS A 273 0.06 13.12 -23.86
N SER A 274 -0.58 12.30 -24.73
CA SER A 274 -1.20 11.01 -24.35
C SER A 274 -2.21 11.15 -23.20
N ILE A 275 -2.90 12.29 -23.13
CA ILE A 275 -3.91 12.58 -22.11
C ILE A 275 -5.30 12.36 -22.74
N GLU A 276 -6.02 11.37 -22.25
CA GLU A 276 -7.43 11.16 -22.60
C GLU A 276 -8.29 12.20 -21.87
N VAL A 277 -9.00 13.01 -22.64
CA VAL A 277 -9.82 14.09 -22.09
C VAL A 277 -11.26 13.61 -21.95
N THR A 278 -11.75 13.54 -20.73
CA THR A 278 -13.14 13.15 -20.43
C THR A 278 -14.05 14.38 -20.31
N ARG A 279 -13.52 15.47 -19.76
CA ARG A 279 -14.29 16.72 -19.56
C ARG A 279 -13.41 17.97 -19.51
N PHE A 280 -13.97 19.09 -19.97
CA PHE A 280 -13.39 20.42 -19.83
C PHE A 280 -14.19 21.25 -18.84
N GLU A 281 -13.53 21.89 -17.87
CA GLU A 281 -14.17 22.78 -16.89
C GLU A 281 -13.53 24.18 -16.90
N THR A 282 -14.33 25.24 -17.03
CA THR A 282 -13.85 26.62 -16.86
C THR A 282 -13.89 27.04 -15.40
N THR A 283 -12.99 27.92 -14.99
CA THR A 283 -12.90 28.40 -13.60
C THR A 283 -13.92 29.50 -13.27
N PHE A 284 -14.18 30.44 -14.18
CA PHE A 284 -15.17 31.50 -14.00
C PHE A 284 -15.68 32.06 -15.34
N PRO A 285 -17.00 32.07 -15.61
CA PRO A 285 -18.05 31.33 -14.89
C PRO A 285 -17.79 29.82 -14.98
N LYS A 286 -18.13 29.08 -13.92
CA LYS A 286 -17.95 27.62 -13.89
C LYS A 286 -18.90 26.96 -14.88
N LYS A 287 -18.35 26.43 -15.97
CA LYS A 287 -19.07 25.62 -16.97
C LYS A 287 -18.28 24.34 -17.18
N ALA A 288 -18.98 23.21 -17.13
CA ALA A 288 -18.44 21.91 -17.49
C ALA A 288 -18.97 21.54 -18.88
N PHE A 289 -18.07 21.13 -19.76
CA PHE A 289 -18.36 20.65 -21.11
C PHE A 289 -18.08 19.15 -21.12
N GLN A 290 -19.13 18.35 -21.34
CA GLN A 290 -19.05 16.88 -21.35
C GLN A 290 -19.99 16.29 -22.40
N GLY A 291 -19.51 15.24 -23.08
CA GLY A 291 -20.29 14.51 -24.08
C GLY A 291 -20.30 15.17 -25.48
N ASP A 292 -20.70 14.41 -26.49
CA ASP A 292 -20.47 14.72 -27.90
C ASP A 292 -21.02 16.09 -28.34
N VAL A 293 -22.16 16.50 -27.76
CA VAL A 293 -22.79 17.79 -28.06
C VAL A 293 -21.93 18.95 -27.60
N ASP A 294 -21.29 18.85 -26.44
CA ASP A 294 -20.40 19.90 -25.93
C ASP A 294 -19.05 19.89 -26.64
N PHE A 295 -18.52 18.71 -26.99
CA PHE A 295 -17.27 18.60 -27.75
C PHE A 295 -17.39 19.15 -29.18
N SER A 296 -18.61 19.21 -29.74
CA SER A 296 -18.87 19.82 -31.06
C SER A 296 -18.86 21.35 -31.08
N LYS A 297 -18.92 22.00 -29.91
CA LYS A 297 -18.93 23.48 -29.82
C LYS A 297 -17.56 24.04 -30.17
N THR A 298 -17.56 25.17 -30.87
CA THR A 298 -16.32 25.91 -31.17
C THR A 298 -15.81 26.65 -29.94
N LEU A 299 -14.51 26.99 -29.91
CA LEU A 299 -13.93 27.82 -28.84
C LEU A 299 -14.63 29.18 -28.68
N LYS A 300 -15.15 29.72 -29.79
CA LYS A 300 -15.96 30.94 -29.80
C LYS A 300 -17.31 30.74 -29.11
N GLU A 301 -18.02 29.65 -29.42
CA GLU A 301 -19.32 29.32 -28.80
C GLU A 301 -19.19 28.94 -27.31
N ALA A 302 -18.08 28.29 -26.95
CA ALA A 302 -17.74 27.97 -25.56
C ALA A 302 -17.33 29.21 -24.74
N GLY A 303 -17.10 30.36 -25.39
CA GLY A 303 -16.69 31.61 -24.73
C GLY A 303 -15.22 31.60 -24.26
N MET A 304 -14.35 30.86 -24.94
CA MET A 304 -12.94 30.69 -24.58
C MET A 304 -11.98 31.66 -25.31
N VAL A 305 -12.52 32.50 -26.20
CA VAL A 305 -11.80 33.57 -26.91
C VAL A 305 -11.89 34.87 -26.10
N PRO A 306 -10.80 35.67 -25.97
CA PRO A 306 -9.48 35.52 -26.57
C PRO A 306 -8.48 34.71 -25.72
N SER A 307 -8.77 34.53 -24.43
CA SER A 307 -7.98 33.68 -23.55
C SER A 307 -8.84 33.02 -22.47
N CYS A 308 -8.55 31.76 -22.16
CA CYS A 308 -9.30 31.03 -21.15
C CYS A 308 -8.41 30.03 -20.40
N ALA A 309 -8.67 29.86 -19.11
CA ALA A 309 -8.08 28.82 -18.28
C ALA A 309 -9.10 27.69 -18.09
N VAL A 310 -8.76 26.52 -18.62
CA VAL A 310 -9.63 25.34 -18.65
C VAL A 310 -8.94 24.21 -17.89
N ILE A 311 -9.68 23.58 -16.99
CA ILE A 311 -9.25 22.38 -16.29
C ILE A 311 -9.67 21.18 -17.13
N VAL A 312 -8.70 20.32 -17.43
CA VAL A 312 -8.88 19.09 -18.21
C VAL A 312 -8.90 17.94 -17.22
N LYS A 313 -9.94 17.10 -17.28
CA LYS A 313 -10.01 15.87 -16.49
C LYS A 313 -10.44 14.68 -17.33
#